data_AF-A0A6C0GLN6-F1
#
_entry.id   AF-A0A6C0GLN6-F1
#
_cell.length_a   1.000
_cell.length_b   1.000
_cell.length_c   1.000
_cell.angle_alpha   90.00
_cell.angle_beta   90.00
_cell.angle_gamma   90.00
#
_symmetry.space_group_name_H-M   'P 1'
#
loop_
_entity.id
_entity.type
_entity.pdbx_description
1 polymer ?
#
loop_
_entity_poly.entity_id
_entity_poly.type
_entity_poly.pdbx_seq_one_letter_code
_entity_poly.pdbx_strand_id
1 'polypeptide(L)'
;MLIKNFPPSPALREYISKYQVTRLFFDKNSPLPIKYHTPHPEHCITFYARDKQRYSLIDSPLIITYPRCAINGMYDVPINRYGGHDFVAIKVVMQPGILLRLTGILPQELSNSFVDAENLWGKEVRITCERLINAQDLPEMFSILEIFFNNLFMIHLNKKAHPVDKASLFILNQKDPASLEWLADQSCLSKRQFIRKFEERQGISPKSFDRITRFDRAYRMKNAQPT
;
A
#
# COMPACT_ATOMS: atom_id res chain seq x y z
N MET A 1 -6.31 -18.07 8.73
CA MET A 1 -5.82 -16.79 8.17
C MET A 1 -7.02 -15.90 7.86
N LEU A 2 -7.09 -14.70 8.43
CA LEU A 2 -8.11 -13.71 8.10
C LEU A 2 -7.46 -12.55 7.36
N ILE A 3 -7.91 -12.30 6.13
CA ILE A 3 -7.59 -11.08 5.38
C ILE A 3 -8.93 -10.42 5.04
N LYS A 4 -9.17 -9.23 5.59
CA LYS A 4 -10.41 -8.48 5.36
C LYS A 4 -10.11 -7.03 4.99
N ASN A 5 -10.87 -6.51 4.04
CA ASN A 5 -10.81 -5.10 3.65
C ASN A 5 -11.95 -4.35 4.34
N PHE A 6 -11.66 -3.13 4.79
CA PHE A 6 -12.60 -2.21 5.43
C PHE A 6 -12.51 -0.84 4.74
N PRO A 7 -13.64 -0.15 4.53
CA PRO A 7 -13.62 1.19 4.00
C PRO A 7 -13.12 2.19 5.06
N PRO A 8 -12.47 3.29 4.66
CA PRO A 8 -12.18 4.38 5.58
C PRO A 8 -13.42 5.23 5.84
N SER A 9 -13.31 6.08 6.87
CA SER A 9 -14.34 7.10 7.14
C SER A 9 -14.56 8.01 5.94
N PRO A 10 -15.75 8.63 5.80
CA PRO A 10 -16.02 9.55 4.69
C PRO A 10 -14.96 10.64 4.51
N ALA A 11 -14.41 11.18 5.61
CA ALA A 11 -13.40 12.22 5.60
C ALA A 11 -12.06 11.77 4.98
N LEU A 12 -11.72 10.48 5.08
CA LEU A 12 -10.45 9.94 4.59
C LEU A 12 -10.53 9.25 3.23
N ARG A 13 -11.71 9.08 2.64
CA ARG A 13 -11.89 8.34 1.36
C ARG A 13 -11.17 8.97 0.15
N GLU A 14 -10.92 10.27 0.19
CA GLU A 14 -10.14 10.96 -0.85
C GLU A 14 -8.65 10.59 -0.80
N TYR A 15 -8.16 10.17 0.37
CA TYR A 15 -6.73 9.91 0.59
C TYR A 15 -6.41 8.43 0.76
N ILE A 16 -7.30 7.70 1.41
CA ILE A 16 -7.18 6.27 1.71
C ILE A 16 -8.22 5.52 0.87
N SER A 17 -7.78 4.49 0.16
CA SER A 17 -8.65 3.61 -0.62
C SER A 17 -9.33 2.58 0.27
N LYS A 18 -8.56 1.93 1.15
CA LYS A 18 -9.04 0.89 2.06
C LYS A 18 -8.05 0.62 3.19
N TYR A 19 -8.56 0.11 4.30
CA TYR A 19 -7.77 -0.62 5.28
C TYR A 19 -7.85 -2.11 4.97
N GLN A 20 -6.71 -2.80 4.96
CA GLN A 20 -6.65 -4.25 4.84
C GLN A 20 -6.02 -4.82 6.11
N VAL A 21 -6.83 -5.55 6.87
CA VAL A 21 -6.41 -6.22 8.10
C VAL A 21 -5.99 -7.63 7.75
N THR A 22 -4.78 -8.01 8.20
CA THR A 22 -4.30 -9.39 8.17
C THR A 22 -4.11 -9.87 9.61
N ARG A 23 -4.87 -10.90 10.00
CA ARG A 23 -4.73 -11.61 11.28
C ARG A 23 -4.33 -13.05 11.01
N LEU A 24 -3.16 -13.44 11.52
CA LEU A 24 -2.70 -14.82 11.52
C LEU A 24 -2.45 -15.24 12.96
N PHE A 25 -2.85 -16.46 13.26
CA PHE A 25 -2.55 -17.13 14.51
C PHE A 25 -2.13 -18.56 14.18
N PHE A 26 -0.97 -18.96 14.66
CA PHE A 26 -0.42 -20.30 14.49
C PHE A 26 0.01 -20.83 15.87
N ASP A 27 -0.16 -22.13 16.09
CA ASP A 27 0.35 -22.76 17.31
C ASP A 27 1.88 -22.61 17.40
N LYS A 28 2.40 -22.33 18.60
CA LYS A 28 3.84 -22.04 18.81
C LYS A 28 4.76 -23.17 18.34
N ASN A 29 4.28 -24.41 18.32
CA ASN A 29 5.06 -25.57 17.90
C ASN A 29 4.89 -25.90 16.40
N SER A 30 4.02 -25.18 15.70
CA SER A 30 3.81 -25.37 14.26
C SER A 30 4.82 -24.57 13.44
N PRO A 31 5.28 -25.11 12.28
CA PRO A 31 6.08 -24.34 11.34
C PRO A 31 5.27 -23.18 10.78
N LEU A 32 5.91 -22.02 10.66
CA LEU A 32 5.27 -20.83 10.08
C LEU A 32 5.34 -20.91 8.54
N PRO A 33 4.21 -20.74 7.84
CA PRO A 33 4.22 -20.77 6.38
C PRO A 33 4.93 -19.54 5.81
N ILE A 34 5.70 -19.76 4.74
CA ILE A 34 6.22 -18.67 3.92
C ILE A 34 5.11 -18.22 2.97
N LYS A 35 4.81 -16.93 2.97
CA LYS A 35 3.77 -16.36 2.11
C LYS A 35 4.39 -15.69 0.89
N TYR A 36 4.07 -16.19 -0.29
CA TYR A 36 4.35 -15.48 -1.54
C TYR A 36 3.47 -14.23 -1.63
N HIS A 37 4.10 -13.08 -1.86
CA HIS A 37 3.41 -11.82 -2.07
C HIS A 37 3.65 -11.35 -3.50
N THR A 38 2.58 -11.32 -4.29
CA THR A 38 2.61 -10.92 -5.69
C THR A 38 2.69 -9.40 -5.86
N PRO A 39 3.08 -8.91 -7.06
CA PRO A 39 2.94 -7.50 -7.42
C PRO A 39 1.50 -7.00 -7.26
N HIS A 40 1.34 -5.80 -6.71
CA HIS A 40 0.05 -5.13 -6.54
C HIS A 40 0.18 -3.65 -6.93
N PRO A 41 -0.83 -3.05 -7.60
CA PRO A 41 -0.79 -1.66 -8.06
C PRO A 41 -1.12 -0.67 -6.92
N GLU A 42 -0.46 -0.82 -5.77
CA GLU A 42 -0.85 -0.17 -4.52
C GLU A 42 0.36 0.43 -3.80
N HIS A 43 0.28 1.72 -3.49
CA HIS A 43 1.11 2.36 -2.47
C HIS A 43 0.44 2.21 -1.10
N CYS A 44 1.20 1.87 -0.06
CA CYS A 44 0.60 1.65 1.25
C CYS A 44 1.52 1.93 2.42
N ILE A 45 0.90 2.25 3.55
CA ILE A 45 1.56 2.30 4.86
C ILE A 45 1.06 1.11 5.65
N THR A 46 1.97 0.28 6.18
CA THR A 46 1.60 -0.93 6.91
C THR A 46 2.06 -0.83 8.35
N PHE A 47 1.13 -0.98 9.29
CA PHE A 47 1.39 -1.09 10.72
C PHE A 47 1.40 -2.54 11.15
N TYR A 48 2.44 -2.97 11.86
CA TYR A 48 2.61 -4.32 12.41
C TYR A 48 2.43 -4.30 13.93
N ALA A 49 1.19 -4.59 14.37
CA ALA A 49 0.76 -4.43 15.76
C ALA A 49 1.09 -5.63 16.68
N ARG A 50 1.48 -6.77 16.12
CA ARG A 50 1.91 -7.96 16.89
C ARG A 50 3.28 -8.44 16.42
N ASP A 51 3.48 -9.69 16.04
CA ASP A 51 4.77 -10.17 15.59
C ASP A 51 5.30 -9.39 14.38
N LYS A 52 6.63 -9.27 14.29
CA LYS A 52 7.30 -8.55 13.20
C LYS A 52 7.13 -9.28 11.87
N GLN A 53 6.97 -8.52 10.80
CA GLN A 53 7.06 -9.03 9.43
C GLN A 53 8.51 -9.02 8.97
N ARG A 54 8.94 -10.08 8.30
CA ARG A 54 10.20 -10.11 7.54
C ARG A 54 9.92 -10.43 6.07
N TYR A 55 10.85 -10.10 5.17
CA TYR A 55 10.78 -10.51 3.77
C TYR A 55 12.15 -10.83 3.18
N SER A 56 12.12 -11.54 2.05
CA SER A 56 13.26 -11.72 1.15
C SER A 56 12.78 -11.61 -0.29
N LEU A 57 13.67 -11.22 -1.21
CA LEU A 57 13.46 -11.48 -2.63
C LEU A 57 13.51 -13.00 -2.85
N ILE A 58 12.83 -13.52 -3.88
CA ILE A 58 12.70 -14.98 -4.09
C ILE A 58 14.05 -15.69 -4.13
N ASP A 59 15.02 -15.11 -4.83
CA ASP A 59 16.34 -15.71 -5.07
C ASP A 59 17.44 -15.14 -4.16
N SER A 60 17.06 -14.37 -3.13
CA SER A 60 18.01 -13.76 -2.21
C SER A 60 18.02 -14.49 -0.87
N PRO A 61 19.20 -14.86 -0.33
CA PRO A 61 19.31 -15.40 1.02
C PRO A 61 19.12 -14.31 2.10
N LEU A 62 19.09 -13.02 1.72
CA LEU A 62 18.97 -11.92 2.66
C LEU A 62 17.52 -11.77 3.14
N ILE A 63 17.32 -11.93 4.45
CA ILE A 63 16.04 -11.71 5.11
C ILE A 63 16.10 -10.36 5.86
N ILE A 64 15.21 -9.45 5.48
CA ILE A 64 15.11 -8.11 6.06
C ILE A 64 13.86 -8.05 6.95
N THR A 65 13.99 -7.40 8.10
CA THR A 65 12.87 -7.17 9.02
C THR A 65 12.23 -5.81 8.74
N TYR A 66 10.91 -5.78 8.61
CA TYR A 66 10.19 -4.51 8.50
C TYR A 66 10.16 -3.78 9.85
N PRO A 67 10.16 -2.43 9.83
CA PRO A 67 9.87 -1.62 11.01
C PRO A 67 8.41 -1.80 11.44
N ARG A 68 8.05 -1.22 12.59
CA ARG A 68 6.68 -1.28 13.12
C ARG A 68 5.67 -0.59 12.21
N CYS A 69 6.09 0.47 11.53
CA CYS A 69 5.31 1.14 10.50
C CYS A 69 6.17 1.33 9.26
N ALA A 70 5.82 0.65 8.18
CA ALA A 70 6.56 0.69 6.92
C ALA A 70 5.76 1.44 5.85
N ILE A 71 6.39 2.43 5.22
CA ILE A 71 5.93 3.03 3.98
C ILE A 71 6.43 2.15 2.84
N ASN A 72 5.52 1.41 2.21
CA ASN A 72 5.85 0.47 1.16
C ASN A 72 5.61 1.11 -0.20
N GLY A 73 6.63 1.07 -1.06
CA GLY A 73 6.41 1.31 -2.48
C GLY A 73 5.78 0.10 -3.16
N MET A 74 5.64 0.23 -4.47
CA MET A 74 5.12 -0.85 -5.30
C MET A 74 6.22 -1.88 -5.54
N TYR A 75 5.85 -3.15 -5.44
CA TYR A 75 6.71 -4.25 -5.83
C TYR A 75 6.25 -4.75 -7.20
N ASP A 76 7.18 -4.81 -8.16
CA ASP A 76 6.94 -5.39 -9.48
C ASP A 76 7.53 -6.80 -9.62
N VAL A 77 8.31 -7.23 -8.63
CA VAL A 77 8.73 -8.62 -8.43
C VAL A 77 8.03 -9.25 -7.24
N PRO A 78 7.74 -10.56 -7.28
CA PRO A 78 7.22 -11.27 -6.11
C PRO A 78 8.28 -11.35 -5.00
N ILE A 79 7.81 -11.36 -3.75
CA ILE A 79 8.66 -11.50 -2.55
C ILE A 79 8.14 -12.59 -1.61
N ASN A 80 9.03 -13.17 -0.83
CA ASN A 80 8.68 -14.08 0.27
C ASN A 80 8.46 -13.27 1.54
N ARG A 81 7.33 -13.49 2.21
CA ARG A 81 6.97 -12.86 3.48
C ARG A 81 6.94 -13.89 4.60
N TYR A 82 7.64 -13.58 5.68
CA TYR A 82 7.73 -14.40 6.89
C TYR A 82 7.04 -13.66 8.04
N GLY A 83 5.88 -14.15 8.45
CA GLY A 83 5.15 -13.66 9.63
C GLY A 83 5.65 -14.33 10.92
N GLY A 84 4.96 -14.03 12.03
CA GLY A 84 5.11 -14.74 13.30
C GLY A 84 3.90 -15.59 13.64
N HIS A 85 3.93 -16.20 14.83
CA HIS A 85 2.85 -17.03 15.37
C HIS A 85 1.62 -16.21 15.76
N ASP A 86 1.82 -15.00 16.28
CA ASP A 86 0.77 -14.06 16.63
C ASP A 86 0.91 -12.79 15.78
N PHE A 87 0.24 -12.72 14.63
CA PHE A 87 0.47 -11.66 13.65
C PHE A 87 -0.79 -10.82 13.42
N VAL A 88 -0.64 -9.50 13.55
CA VAL A 88 -1.62 -8.49 13.12
C VAL A 88 -0.88 -7.45 12.31
N ALA A 89 -1.35 -7.24 11.09
CA ALA A 89 -0.95 -6.10 10.27
C ALA A 89 -2.17 -5.36 9.74
N ILE A 90 -2.11 -4.03 9.78
CA ILE A 90 -3.09 -3.17 9.12
C ILE A 90 -2.37 -2.41 8.01
N LYS A 91 -2.68 -2.80 6.77
CA LYS A 91 -2.21 -2.15 5.56
C LYS A 91 -3.20 -1.04 5.19
N VAL A 92 -2.73 0.19 5.16
CA VAL A 92 -3.48 1.38 4.76
C VAL A 92 -3.13 1.64 3.31
N VAL A 93 -4.04 1.30 2.40
CA VAL A 93 -3.82 1.46 0.96
C VAL A 93 -4.21 2.87 0.56
N MET A 94 -3.26 3.60 -0.01
CA MET A 94 -3.43 4.99 -0.40
C MET A 94 -4.11 5.10 -1.76
N GLN A 95 -4.87 6.18 -1.95
CA GLN A 95 -5.30 6.57 -3.30
C GLN A 95 -4.08 6.96 -4.16
N PRO A 96 -4.17 6.85 -5.49
CA PRO A 96 -3.07 7.20 -6.39
C PRO A 96 -2.53 8.61 -6.16
N GLY A 97 -1.20 8.75 -6.14
CA GLY A 97 -0.52 10.03 -5.97
C GLY A 97 -0.50 10.58 -4.53
N ILE A 98 -1.27 10.02 -3.60
CA ILE A 98 -1.29 10.47 -2.20
C ILE A 98 0.07 10.26 -1.53
N LEU A 99 0.73 9.13 -1.79
CA LEU A 99 2.02 8.84 -1.16
C LEU A 99 3.05 9.93 -1.46
N LEU A 100 3.26 10.26 -2.75
CA LEU A 100 4.16 11.35 -3.16
C LEU A 100 3.76 12.71 -2.56
N ARG A 101 2.45 13.00 -2.49
CA ARG A 101 1.96 14.27 -1.94
C ARG A 101 2.19 14.37 -0.43
N LEU A 102 2.11 13.24 0.26
CA LEU A 102 2.24 13.14 1.72
C LEU A 102 3.70 13.12 2.17
N THR A 103 4.55 12.34 1.50
CA THR A 103 5.93 12.10 1.93
C THR A 103 6.93 12.99 1.19
N GLY A 104 6.58 13.47 -0.01
CA GLY A 104 7.53 14.12 -0.92
C GLY A 104 8.49 13.16 -1.62
N ILE A 105 8.55 11.88 -1.21
CA ILE A 105 9.43 10.85 -1.76
C ILE A 105 8.91 10.43 -3.13
N LEU A 106 9.80 10.37 -4.13
CA LEU A 106 9.45 9.86 -5.44
C LEU A 106 9.13 8.36 -5.34
N PRO A 107 7.96 7.88 -5.82
CA PRO A 107 7.61 6.47 -5.72
C PRO A 107 8.60 5.51 -6.40
N GLN A 108 9.39 5.99 -7.37
CA GLN A 108 10.52 5.27 -7.95
C GLN A 108 11.56 4.84 -6.92
N GLU A 109 11.87 5.71 -5.95
CA GLU A 109 12.84 5.44 -4.89
C GLU A 109 12.35 4.35 -3.94
N LEU A 110 11.03 4.14 -3.90
CA LEU A 110 10.38 3.11 -3.10
C LEU A 110 10.12 1.81 -3.88
N SER A 111 10.53 1.74 -5.15
CA SER A 111 10.31 0.55 -5.99
C SER A 111 11.01 -0.67 -5.37
N ASN A 112 10.25 -1.76 -5.17
CA ASN A 112 10.69 -2.98 -4.50
C ASN A 112 11.36 -2.75 -3.12
N SER A 113 11.04 -1.66 -2.46
CA SER A 113 11.64 -1.27 -1.19
C SER A 113 10.59 -0.68 -0.23
N PHE A 114 11.05 -0.23 0.92
CA PHE A 114 10.23 0.43 1.93
C PHE A 114 11.10 1.43 2.70
N VAL A 115 10.43 2.36 3.37
CA VAL A 115 11.05 3.28 4.34
C VAL A 115 10.36 3.12 5.69
N ASP A 116 11.13 3.26 6.77
CA ASP A 116 10.56 3.36 8.11
C ASP A 116 9.81 4.69 8.25
N ALA A 117 8.51 4.60 8.51
CA ALA A 117 7.67 5.78 8.69
C ALA A 117 8.12 6.63 9.90
N GLU A 118 8.73 6.01 10.92
CA GLU A 118 9.26 6.72 12.08
C GLU A 118 10.43 7.64 11.68
N ASN A 119 11.23 7.28 10.68
CA ASN A 119 12.30 8.16 10.18
C ASN A 119 11.74 9.42 9.48
N LEU A 120 10.47 9.39 9.03
CA LEU A 120 9.84 10.49 8.33
C LEU A 120 8.98 11.37 9.24
N TRP A 121 8.16 10.75 10.09
CA TRP A 121 7.19 11.47 10.94
C TRP A 121 7.46 11.33 12.44
N GLY A 122 8.56 10.67 12.82
CA GLY A 122 9.10 10.67 14.17
C GLY A 122 8.15 10.10 15.22
N LYS A 123 8.10 10.81 16.36
CA LYS A 123 7.43 10.38 17.60
C LYS A 123 5.95 10.04 17.40
N GLU A 124 5.25 10.74 16.50
CA GLU A 124 3.82 10.50 16.23
C GLU A 124 3.56 9.08 15.71
N VAL A 125 4.45 8.57 14.86
CA VAL A 125 4.36 7.18 14.35
C VAL A 125 4.63 6.19 15.46
N ARG A 126 5.65 6.45 16.28
CA ARG A 126 6.01 5.58 17.41
C ARG A 126 4.85 5.45 18.40
N ILE A 127 4.27 6.57 18.83
CA ILE A 127 3.10 6.60 19.72
C ILE A 127 1.93 5.85 19.08
N THR A 128 1.66 6.08 17.79
CA THR A 128 0.58 5.40 17.08
C THR A 128 0.80 3.89 17.06
N CYS A 129 2.02 3.42 16.81
CA CYS A 129 2.37 2.00 16.86
C CYS A 129 2.18 1.42 18.26
N GLU A 130 2.61 2.11 19.31
CA GLU A 130 2.42 1.70 20.71
C GLU A 130 0.94 1.58 21.08
N ARG A 131 0.11 2.54 20.66
CA ARG A 131 -1.35 2.49 20.87
C ARG A 131 -1.98 1.31 20.12
N LEU A 132 -1.57 1.06 18.87
CA LEU A 132 -2.06 -0.08 18.09
C LEU A 132 -1.66 -1.43 18.70
N ILE A 133 -0.47 -1.53 19.29
CA ILE A 133 -0.05 -2.72 20.02
C ILE A 133 -0.95 -2.93 21.26
N ASN A 134 -1.33 -1.88 21.96
CA ASN A 134 -2.15 -2.02 23.18
C ASN A 134 -3.66 -2.08 22.92
N ALA A 135 -4.10 -1.88 21.68
CA ALA A 135 -5.51 -1.92 21.31
C ALA A 135 -6.12 -3.32 21.50
N GLN A 136 -7.35 -3.36 22.01
CA GLN A 136 -8.09 -4.57 22.37
C GLN A 136 -8.78 -5.19 21.15
N ASP A 137 -9.28 -4.35 20.24
CA ASP A 137 -10.06 -4.78 19.10
C ASP A 137 -9.85 -3.94 17.83
N LEU A 138 -10.46 -4.36 16.72
CA LEU A 138 -10.36 -3.65 15.44
C LEU A 138 -11.01 -2.26 15.45
N PRO A 139 -12.20 -2.04 16.05
CA PRO A 139 -12.75 -0.70 16.22
C PRO A 139 -11.78 0.30 16.88
N GLU A 140 -11.11 -0.09 17.97
CA GLU A 140 -10.12 0.76 18.63
C GLU A 140 -8.92 1.03 17.72
N MET A 141 -8.40 0.00 17.04
CA MET A 141 -7.31 0.17 16.07
C MET A 141 -7.68 1.14 14.94
N PHE A 142 -8.90 1.06 14.41
CA PHE A 142 -9.36 1.99 13.39
C PHE A 142 -9.53 3.40 13.92
N SER A 143 -10.03 3.59 15.14
CA SER A 143 -10.11 4.91 15.77
C SER A 143 -8.72 5.56 15.89
N ILE A 144 -7.72 4.80 16.33
CA ILE A 144 -6.33 5.26 16.42
C ILE A 144 -5.79 5.66 15.04
N LEU A 145 -5.99 4.83 14.02
CA LEU A 145 -5.52 5.11 12.66
C LEU A 145 -6.22 6.31 12.03
N GLU A 146 -7.54 6.43 12.18
CA GLU A 146 -8.32 7.55 11.68
C GLU A 146 -7.84 8.87 12.29
N ILE A 147 -7.62 8.93 13.60
CA ILE A 147 -7.07 10.12 14.26
C ILE A 147 -5.67 10.45 13.72
N PHE A 148 -4.80 9.44 13.64
CA PHE A 148 -3.44 9.61 13.13
C PHE A 148 -3.44 10.17 11.70
N PHE A 149 -4.20 9.58 10.79
CA PHE A 149 -4.22 9.99 9.39
C PHE A 149 -4.88 11.34 9.17
N ASN A 150 -5.96 11.68 9.89
CA ASN A 150 -6.53 13.02 9.82
C ASN A 150 -5.48 14.08 10.17
N ASN A 151 -4.77 13.91 11.27
CA ASN A 151 -3.71 14.83 11.67
C ASN A 151 -2.56 14.86 10.66
N LEU A 152 -2.13 13.69 10.20
CA LEU A 152 -1.03 13.56 9.24
C LEU A 152 -1.35 14.27 7.92
N PHE A 153 -2.56 14.10 7.38
CA PHE A 153 -2.98 14.76 6.16
C PHE A 153 -3.14 16.27 6.35
N MET A 154 -3.69 16.72 7.49
CA MET A 154 -3.79 18.16 7.77
C MET A 154 -2.42 18.85 7.83
N ILE A 155 -1.39 18.18 8.35
CA ILE A 155 -0.06 18.77 8.53
C ILE A 155 0.79 18.68 7.27
N HIS A 156 0.76 17.53 6.58
CA HIS A 156 1.77 17.20 5.56
C HIS A 156 1.25 17.20 4.12
N LEU A 157 -0.06 17.23 3.88
CA LEU A 157 -0.62 17.15 2.53
C LEU A 157 -0.56 18.51 1.79
N ASN A 158 0.65 18.97 1.50
CA ASN A 158 0.90 20.33 1.01
C ASN A 158 0.86 20.45 -0.52
N LYS A 159 0.94 19.32 -1.25
CA LYS A 159 0.92 19.31 -2.73
C LYS A 159 -0.51 19.14 -3.26
N LYS A 160 -0.87 19.92 -4.28
CA LYS A 160 -2.15 19.77 -4.99
C LYS A 160 -2.24 18.41 -5.70
N ALA A 161 -3.46 17.88 -5.81
CA ALA A 161 -3.76 16.75 -6.67
C ALA A 161 -3.40 17.10 -8.13
N HIS A 162 -2.96 16.10 -8.89
CA HIS A 162 -2.66 16.26 -10.31
C HIS A 162 -3.68 15.46 -11.14
N PRO A 163 -4.07 15.88 -12.35
CA PRO A 163 -5.03 15.14 -13.18
C PRO A 163 -4.66 13.67 -13.42
N VAL A 164 -3.35 13.39 -13.49
CA VAL A 164 -2.79 12.03 -13.58
C VAL A 164 -3.19 11.13 -12.41
N ASP A 165 -3.44 11.66 -11.21
CA ASP A 165 -3.93 10.87 -10.07
C ASP A 165 -5.32 10.30 -10.37
N LYS A 166 -6.19 11.09 -11.00
CA LYS A 166 -7.52 10.65 -11.43
C LYS A 166 -7.42 9.64 -12.58
N ALA A 167 -6.51 9.84 -13.53
CA ALA A 167 -6.27 8.86 -14.59
C ALA A 167 -5.74 7.53 -14.03
N SER A 168 -4.88 7.57 -13.01
CA SER A 168 -4.38 6.38 -12.31
C SER A 168 -5.52 5.66 -11.58
N LEU A 169 -6.40 6.42 -10.90
CA LEU A 169 -7.59 5.87 -10.25
C LEU A 169 -8.57 5.27 -11.26
N PHE A 170 -8.69 5.87 -12.45
CA PHE A 170 -9.48 5.32 -13.54
C PHE A 170 -8.93 3.95 -13.95
N ILE A 171 -7.62 3.82 -14.20
CA ILE A 171 -6.99 2.53 -14.54
C ILE A 171 -7.25 1.48 -13.46
N LEU A 172 -7.16 1.85 -12.17
CA LEU A 172 -7.45 0.93 -11.06
C LEU A 172 -8.89 0.39 -11.05
N ASN A 173 -9.85 1.14 -11.60
CA ASN A 173 -11.28 0.81 -11.58
C ASN A 173 -11.87 0.40 -12.94
N GLN A 174 -11.16 0.64 -14.05
CA GLN A 174 -11.66 0.38 -15.40
C GLN A 174 -11.93 -1.12 -15.60
N LYS A 175 -13.04 -1.50 -16.24
CA LYS A 175 -13.23 -2.92 -16.64
C LYS A 175 -12.44 -3.24 -17.90
N ASP A 176 -12.48 -2.30 -18.85
CA ASP A 176 -11.81 -2.40 -20.14
C ASP A 176 -10.62 -1.44 -20.23
N PRO A 177 -9.55 -1.77 -20.96
CA PRO A 177 -8.39 -0.89 -21.09
C PRO A 177 -8.72 0.40 -21.84
N ALA A 178 -8.37 1.55 -21.27
CA ALA A 178 -8.35 2.82 -22.00
C ALA A 178 -7.05 3.01 -22.81
N SER A 179 -7.15 3.75 -23.92
CA SER A 179 -5.98 4.13 -24.71
C SER A 179 -5.14 5.18 -23.97
N LEU A 180 -3.83 5.20 -24.26
CA LEU A 180 -2.91 6.17 -23.68
C LEU A 180 -3.27 7.60 -24.14
N GLU A 181 -3.72 7.74 -25.38
CA GLU A 181 -4.26 8.95 -25.99
C GLU A 181 -5.37 9.53 -25.12
N TRP A 182 -6.39 8.71 -24.83
CA TRP A 182 -7.55 9.15 -24.07
C TRP A 182 -7.16 9.55 -22.63
N LEU A 183 -6.31 8.76 -21.97
CA LEU A 183 -5.84 9.07 -20.60
C LEU A 183 -5.04 10.39 -20.53
N ALA A 184 -4.22 10.67 -21.55
CA ALA A 184 -3.48 11.90 -21.67
C ALA A 184 -4.42 13.10 -21.90
N ASP A 185 -5.40 12.95 -22.80
CA ASP A 185 -6.42 13.95 -23.09
C ASP A 185 -7.27 14.27 -21.85
N GLN A 186 -7.71 13.25 -21.08
CA GLN A 186 -8.43 13.44 -19.80
C GLN A 186 -7.58 14.18 -18.75
N SER A 187 -6.26 14.17 -18.91
CA SER A 187 -5.33 14.89 -18.03
C SER A 187 -4.95 16.28 -18.57
N CYS A 188 -5.47 16.68 -19.74
CA CYS A 188 -5.07 17.88 -20.49
C CYS A 188 -3.56 17.92 -20.79
N LEU A 189 -2.97 16.77 -21.14
CA LEU A 189 -1.54 16.62 -21.39
C LEU A 189 -1.28 15.97 -22.74
N SER A 190 -0.14 16.31 -23.36
CA SER A 190 0.39 15.45 -24.42
C SER A 190 0.79 14.08 -23.87
N LYS A 191 0.82 13.04 -24.72
CA LYS A 191 1.27 11.69 -24.35
C LYS A 191 2.62 11.68 -23.62
N ARG A 192 3.58 12.45 -24.13
CA ARG A 192 4.94 12.52 -23.55
C ARG A 192 4.91 13.13 -22.14
N GLN A 193 4.15 14.20 -21.93
CA GLN A 193 3.98 14.81 -20.61
C GLN A 193 3.23 13.88 -19.66
N PHE A 194 2.17 13.21 -20.15
CA PHE A 194 1.39 12.26 -19.37
C PHE A 194 2.25 11.10 -18.88
N ILE A 195 3.00 10.41 -19.75
CA ILE A 195 3.89 9.30 -19.36
C ILE A 195 4.86 9.76 -18.27
N ARG A 196 5.58 10.86 -18.51
CA ARG A 196 6.55 11.39 -17.56
C ARG A 196 5.93 11.71 -16.21
N LYS A 197 4.76 12.36 -16.21
CA LYS A 197 4.04 12.70 -14.97
C LYS A 197 3.40 11.50 -14.31
N PHE A 198 3.03 10.47 -15.05
CA PHE A 198 2.52 9.22 -14.49
C PHE A 198 3.63 8.47 -13.77
N GLU A 199 4.78 8.32 -14.42
CA GLU A 199 5.95 7.68 -13.81
C GLU A 199 6.35 8.43 -12.55
N GLU A 200 6.54 9.75 -12.60
CA GLU A 200 6.85 10.61 -11.43
C GLU A 200 5.92 10.36 -10.23
N ARG A 201 4.66 10.00 -10.47
CA ARG A 201 3.61 9.92 -9.45
C ARG A 201 3.23 8.52 -9.00
N GLN A 202 3.47 7.51 -9.83
CA GLN A 202 3.16 6.09 -9.54
C GLN A 202 4.41 5.21 -9.49
N GLY A 203 5.58 5.74 -9.86
CA GLY A 203 6.86 5.04 -9.86
C GLY A 203 7.11 4.16 -11.10
N ILE A 204 6.07 3.91 -11.90
CA ILE A 204 6.13 3.03 -13.09
C ILE A 204 5.32 3.61 -14.25
N SER A 205 5.56 3.11 -15.47
CA SER A 205 4.85 3.57 -16.66
C SER A 205 3.35 3.24 -16.61
N PRO A 206 2.48 4.02 -17.31
CA PRO A 206 1.05 3.73 -17.40
C PRO A 206 0.74 2.31 -17.87
N LYS A 207 1.51 1.82 -18.85
CA LYS A 207 1.36 0.47 -19.42
C LYS A 207 1.71 -0.62 -18.41
N SER A 208 2.79 -0.45 -17.66
CA SER A 208 3.17 -1.37 -16.59
C SER A 208 2.12 -1.38 -15.46
N PHE A 209 1.61 -0.20 -15.09
CA PHE A 209 0.60 -0.05 -14.06
C PHE A 209 -0.73 -0.74 -14.44
N ASP A 210 -1.21 -0.55 -15.67
CA ASP A 210 -2.38 -1.27 -16.19
C ASP A 210 -2.15 -2.79 -16.21
N ARG A 211 -0.97 -3.25 -16.67
CA ARG A 211 -0.62 -4.68 -16.67
C ARG A 211 -0.68 -5.29 -15.28
N ILE A 212 -0.08 -4.63 -14.28
CA ILE A 212 -0.10 -5.10 -12.88
C ILE A 212 -1.53 -5.09 -12.35
N THR A 213 -2.33 -4.07 -12.69
CA THR A 213 -3.73 -3.98 -12.29
C THR A 213 -4.56 -5.14 -12.83
N ARG A 214 -4.41 -5.48 -14.12
CA ARG A 214 -5.10 -6.63 -14.73
C ARG A 214 -4.64 -7.95 -14.11
N PHE A 215 -3.34 -8.10 -13.87
CA PHE A 215 -2.79 -9.28 -13.21
C PHE A 215 -3.37 -9.46 -11.79
N ASP A 216 -3.34 -8.42 -10.97
CA ASP A 216 -3.88 -8.45 -9.60
C ASP A 216 -5.37 -8.83 -9.58
N ARG A 217 -6.16 -8.31 -10.52
CA ARG A 217 -7.58 -8.70 -10.64
C ARG A 217 -7.74 -10.17 -11.01
N ALA A 218 -7.03 -10.64 -12.04
CA ALA A 218 -7.10 -12.05 -12.46
C ALA A 218 -6.65 -12.98 -11.32
N TYR A 219 -5.58 -12.62 -10.60
CA TYR A 219 -5.08 -13.36 -9.44
C TYR A 219 -6.12 -13.41 -8.31
N ARG A 220 -6.78 -12.29 -7.98
CA ARG A 220 -7.87 -12.25 -6.99
C ARG A 220 -9.06 -13.09 -7.41
N MET A 221 -9.45 -13.05 -8.69
CA MET A 221 -10.54 -13.89 -9.23
C MET A 221 -10.21 -15.38 -9.08
N LYS A 222 -9.01 -15.80 -9.48
CA LYS A 222 -8.54 -17.19 -9.32
C LYS A 222 -8.56 -17.64 -7.85
N ASN A 223 -8.10 -16.80 -6.93
CA ASN A 223 -8.09 -17.14 -5.50
C ASN A 223 -9.50 -17.18 -4.88
N ALA A 224 -10.45 -16.41 -5.40
CA ALA A 224 -11.84 -16.45 -4.97
C ALA A 224 -12.59 -17.67 -5.53
N GLN A 225 -12.15 -18.21 -6.67
CA GLN A 225 -12.72 -19.37 -7.35
C GLN A 225 -11.60 -20.37 -7.70
N PRO A 226 -11.05 -21.10 -6.72
CA PRO A 226 -10.01 -22.09 -6.95
C PRO A 226 -10.61 -23.23 -7.78
N THR A 227 -10.19 -23.32 -9.04
CA THR A 227 -10.40 -24.46 -9.94
C THR A 227 -9.09 -25.22 -10.11
#